data_AF-A0A2S9T7C6-F1
#
_entry.id   AF-A0A2S9T7C6-F1
#
_cell.length_a   1.000
_cell.length_b   1.000
_cell.length_c   1.000
_cell.angle_alpha   90.00
_cell.angle_beta   90.00
_cell.angle_gamma   90.00
#
_symmetry.space_group_name_H-M   'P 1'
#
loop_
_entity.id
_entity.type
_entity.pdbx_description
1 polymer ?
#
loop_
_entity_poly.entity_id
_entity_poly.type
_entity_poly.pdbx_seq_one_letter_code
_entity_poly.pdbx_strand_id
1 'polypeptide(L)'
;MKNTLVFNKIPLEEIEVGMSVSYSQTITDADIKAFAGISGDRNPIHLDENYANNSRFKKRIAHGMMTASYFSALFGTKIPGEGCVYTYQSLNFKKPVYIDDTVEAIITVTEIDIEKRRVRFKTICKVDNKIVTDGESELYVPIEFKKIMLNDKDELLKYKTQILELFEHSFNSKMDEKLWNWAYIENPNGNPIVSLYFDGERLVGHYAVIPVSFIHNQKNINAVLSMTTMVHFSYRKYGIFIEQAQEVYEKAKELDYKFVCGFPNKKSAPGFKKRLNWTIEEDLYVASFSYDELQKIEKKTYPNTISFNTQDKENIEWRLSKPNQNYFRKNNNILNFRS
;
A
#
# COMPACT_ATOMS: atom_id res chain seq x y z
N MET A 1 -24.71 26.26 13.57
CA MET A 1 -23.60 25.73 14.39
C MET A 1 -23.87 24.27 14.70
N LYS A 2 -23.19 23.34 14.01
CA LYS A 2 -23.19 21.92 14.37
C LYS A 2 -21.91 21.64 15.14
N ASN A 3 -22.01 21.62 16.47
CA ASN A 3 -21.01 20.98 17.32
C ASN A 3 -21.15 19.47 17.12
N THR A 4 -20.45 18.94 16.13
CA THR A 4 -20.22 17.50 16.04
C THR A 4 -18.71 17.33 16.02
N LEU A 5 -18.15 16.68 17.04
CA LEU A 5 -16.86 16.05 16.90
C LEU A 5 -17.01 14.98 15.82
N VAL A 6 -16.77 15.37 14.57
CA VAL A 6 -16.64 14.42 13.45
C VAL A 6 -15.34 13.69 13.69
N PHE A 7 -15.42 12.56 14.39
CA PHE A 7 -14.37 11.54 14.37
C PHE A 7 -14.45 10.88 13.00
N ASN A 8 -13.85 11.48 11.98
CA ASN A 8 -13.58 10.79 10.71
C ASN A 8 -12.30 11.35 10.11
N LYS A 9 -11.46 10.43 9.63
CA LYS A 9 -10.38 10.72 8.70
C LYS A 9 -10.97 11.38 7.46
N ILE A 10 -10.39 12.50 7.02
CA ILE A 10 -10.75 13.16 5.77
C ILE A 10 -9.77 12.68 4.70
N PRO A 11 -10.22 12.04 3.61
CA PRO A 11 -9.36 11.72 2.47
C PRO A 11 -8.64 12.97 1.99
N LEU A 12 -7.39 12.83 1.55
CA LEU A 12 -6.59 13.98 1.10
C LEU A 12 -7.28 14.72 -0.05
N GLU A 13 -8.00 13.97 -0.87
CA GLU A 13 -8.72 14.41 -2.05
C GLU A 13 -9.98 15.24 -1.71
N GLU A 14 -10.47 15.14 -0.47
CA GLU A 14 -11.58 15.94 0.06
C GLU A 14 -11.11 17.16 0.86
N ILE A 15 -9.81 17.29 1.12
CA ILE A 15 -9.26 18.47 1.80
C ILE A 15 -9.16 19.60 0.79
N GLU A 16 -9.60 20.80 1.19
CA GLU A 16 -9.55 22.01 0.35
C GLU A 16 -8.79 23.13 1.05
N VAL A 17 -8.10 23.95 0.25
CA VAL A 17 -7.46 25.18 0.75
C VAL A 17 -8.52 26.10 1.34
N GLY A 18 -8.25 26.62 2.55
CA GLY A 18 -9.19 27.45 3.31
C GLY A 18 -10.04 26.68 4.31
N MET A 19 -10.08 25.34 4.27
CA MET A 19 -10.71 24.55 5.34
C MET A 19 -10.08 24.86 6.68
N SER A 20 -10.91 25.05 7.71
CA SER A 20 -10.44 25.42 9.04
C SER A 20 -11.26 24.74 10.13
N VAL A 21 -10.58 24.37 11.20
CA VAL A 21 -11.17 23.80 12.42
C VAL A 21 -10.55 24.45 13.64
N SER A 22 -11.28 24.46 14.75
CA SER A 22 -10.81 25.04 16.01
C SER A 22 -11.12 24.15 17.23
N TYR A 23 -10.36 24.41 18.29
CA TYR A 23 -10.48 23.78 19.60
C TYR A 23 -10.20 24.83 20.66
N SER A 24 -11.02 24.88 21.72
CA SER A 24 -10.86 25.85 22.81
C SER A 24 -10.69 25.17 24.15
N GLN A 25 -9.78 25.68 24.98
CA GLN A 25 -9.50 25.20 26.33
C GLN A 25 -9.23 26.38 27.27
N THR A 26 -9.92 26.42 28.41
CA THR A 26 -9.57 27.31 29.52
C THR A 26 -8.40 26.74 30.28
N ILE A 27 -7.33 27.53 30.45
CA ILE A 27 -6.10 27.07 31.10
C ILE A 27 -6.27 27.14 32.61
N THR A 28 -6.21 25.98 33.27
CA THR A 28 -6.26 25.90 34.72
C THR A 28 -4.87 25.72 35.33
N ASP A 29 -4.76 25.97 36.63
CA ASP A 29 -3.54 25.65 37.41
C ASP A 29 -3.20 24.15 37.33
N ALA A 30 -4.20 23.27 37.25
CA ALA A 30 -4.02 21.84 37.09
C ALA A 30 -3.39 21.49 35.74
N ASP A 31 -3.81 22.15 34.65
CA ASP A 31 -3.24 21.95 33.32
C ASP A 31 -1.76 22.35 33.30
N ILE A 32 -1.41 23.50 33.89
CA ILE A 32 -0.02 23.98 33.98
C ILE A 32 0.86 22.98 34.73
N LYS A 33 0.38 22.48 35.88
CA LYS A 33 1.10 21.48 36.67
C LYS A 33 1.23 20.15 35.93
N ALA A 34 0.18 19.68 35.27
CA ALA A 34 0.19 18.46 34.48
C ALA A 34 1.18 18.56 33.31
N PHE A 35 1.15 19.68 32.59
CA PHE A 35 2.06 19.91 31.47
C PHE A 35 3.51 20.06 31.93
N ALA A 36 3.78 20.73 33.06
CA ALA A 36 5.12 20.75 33.67
C ALA A 36 5.61 19.34 34.04
N GLY A 37 4.70 18.45 34.47
CA GLY A 37 4.99 17.05 34.73
C GLY A 37 5.37 16.25 33.47
N ILE A 38 4.58 16.40 32.39
CA ILE A 38 4.78 15.64 31.14
C ILE A 38 5.94 16.20 30.31
N SER A 39 6.07 17.52 30.21
CA SER A 39 7.13 18.17 29.41
C SER A 39 8.48 18.22 30.12
N GLY A 40 8.50 18.08 31.46
CA GLY A 40 9.68 18.31 32.29
C GLY A 40 10.05 19.78 32.49
N ASP A 41 9.34 20.73 31.86
CA ASP A 41 9.57 22.16 32.05
C ASP A 41 8.95 22.63 33.37
N ARG A 42 9.80 22.70 34.40
CA ARG A 42 9.45 23.17 35.74
C ARG A 42 9.94 24.59 36.02
N ASN A 43 10.12 25.42 34.99
CA ASN A 43 10.54 26.81 35.18
C ASN A 43 9.60 27.51 36.18
N PRO A 44 10.14 28.19 37.21
CA PRO A 44 9.33 28.80 38.26
C PRO A 44 8.35 29.86 37.73
N ILE A 45 8.57 30.42 36.53
CA ILE A 45 7.62 31.35 35.90
C ILE A 45 6.22 30.73 35.70
N HIS A 46 6.13 29.40 35.60
CA HIS A 46 4.89 28.66 35.44
C HIS A 46 4.30 28.18 36.77
N LEU A 47 5.13 27.98 37.81
CA LEU A 47 4.74 27.20 38.99
C LEU A 47 4.79 27.99 40.31
N ASP A 48 5.58 29.06 40.40
CA ASP A 48 5.81 29.82 41.63
C ASP A 48 5.24 31.25 41.50
N GLU A 49 4.26 31.56 42.35
CA GLU A 49 3.58 32.85 42.36
C GLU A 49 4.51 34.00 42.79
N ASN A 50 5.39 33.77 43.77
CA ASN A 50 6.33 34.77 44.26
C ASN A 50 7.37 35.10 43.18
N TYR A 51 7.90 34.08 42.51
CA TYR A 51 8.82 34.28 41.40
C TYR A 51 8.13 35.06 40.26
N ALA A 52 6.92 34.65 39.89
CA ALA A 52 6.21 35.27 38.78
C ALA A 52 5.80 36.72 39.06
N ASN A 53 5.42 37.05 40.29
CA ASN A 53 5.10 38.42 40.73
C ASN A 53 6.31 39.37 40.58
N ASN A 54 7.51 38.85 40.83
CA ASN A 54 8.77 39.59 40.66
C ASN A 54 9.25 39.68 39.21
N SER A 55 8.66 38.90 38.30
CA SER A 55 9.01 38.92 36.88
C SER A 55 8.38 40.10 36.12
N ARG A 56 8.68 40.23 34.82
CA ARG A 56 8.01 41.18 33.91
C ARG A 56 6.52 40.86 33.68
N PHE A 57 6.11 39.62 33.92
CA PHE A 57 4.75 39.15 33.66
C PHE A 57 3.80 39.36 34.84
N LYS A 58 4.33 39.60 36.05
CA LYS A 58 3.58 39.89 37.29
C LYS A 58 2.64 38.80 37.80
N LYS A 59 2.42 37.75 37.03
CA LYS A 59 1.61 36.57 37.35
C LYS A 59 2.21 35.36 36.66
N ARG A 60 1.87 34.16 37.14
CA ARG A 60 2.24 32.91 36.46
C ARG A 60 1.59 32.87 35.07
N ILE A 61 2.34 32.33 34.11
CA ILE A 61 1.89 32.16 32.72
C ILE A 61 1.94 30.69 32.35
N ALA A 62 1.10 30.27 31.42
CA ALA A 62 1.17 28.94 30.83
C ALA A 62 2.46 28.76 30.01
N HIS A 63 2.89 27.50 29.82
CA HIS A 63 3.96 27.17 28.90
C HIS A 63 3.56 27.52 27.47
N GLY A 64 4.44 28.17 26.69
CA GLY A 64 4.16 28.43 25.28
C GLY A 64 3.88 27.15 24.50
N MET A 65 4.60 26.07 24.79
CA MET A 65 4.38 24.77 24.13
C MET A 65 3.03 24.12 24.48
N MET A 66 2.38 24.51 25.58
CA MET A 66 1.04 24.03 25.90
C MET A 66 0.03 24.49 24.85
N THR A 67 0.07 25.76 24.44
CA THR A 67 -0.86 26.26 23.41
C THR A 67 -0.60 25.58 22.06
N ALA A 68 0.67 25.37 21.72
CA ALA A 68 1.06 24.66 20.49
C ALA A 68 0.59 23.19 20.48
N SER A 69 0.50 22.55 21.64
CA SER A 69 0.08 21.14 21.74
C SER A 69 -1.36 20.91 21.24
N TYR A 70 -2.22 21.93 21.27
CA TYR A 70 -3.60 21.84 20.78
C TYR A 70 -3.69 21.63 19.27
N PHE A 71 -2.68 22.06 18.50
CA PHE A 71 -2.63 21.77 17.07
C PHE A 71 -2.55 20.26 16.81
N SER A 72 -1.81 19.52 17.64
CA SER A 72 -1.73 18.05 17.54
C SER A 72 -3.11 17.39 17.68
N ALA A 73 -3.92 17.87 18.63
CA ALA A 73 -5.29 17.38 18.80
C ALA A 73 -6.15 17.66 17.56
N LEU A 74 -6.07 18.88 16.99
CA LEU A 74 -6.79 19.23 15.77
C LEU A 74 -6.36 18.36 14.58
N PHE A 75 -5.05 18.15 14.42
CA PHE A 75 -4.52 17.33 13.34
C PHE A 75 -4.92 15.87 13.44
N GLY A 76 -4.73 15.26 14.61
CA GLY A 76 -4.98 13.84 14.81
C GLY A 76 -6.46 13.48 14.90
N THR A 77 -7.36 14.43 15.18
CA THR A 77 -8.78 14.12 15.45
C THR A 77 -9.79 14.86 14.57
N LYS A 78 -9.36 15.86 13.78
CA LYS A 78 -10.25 16.66 12.94
C LYS A 78 -9.84 16.67 11.47
N ILE A 79 -8.64 17.19 11.18
CA ILE A 79 -8.14 17.32 9.81
C ILE A 79 -6.61 17.31 9.80
N PRO A 80 -5.96 16.40 9.06
CA PRO A 80 -6.54 15.33 8.24
C PRO A 80 -7.22 14.21 9.02
N GLY A 81 -6.93 14.07 10.32
CA GLY A 81 -7.45 13.01 11.18
C GLY A 81 -6.51 11.81 11.30
N GLU A 82 -7.07 10.64 11.57
CA GLU A 82 -6.31 9.42 11.90
C GLU A 82 -5.27 9.03 10.84
N GLY A 83 -4.10 8.59 11.32
CA GLY A 83 -3.00 8.12 10.49
C GLY A 83 -2.12 9.21 9.88
N CYS A 84 -2.51 10.50 9.97
CA CYS A 84 -1.63 11.56 9.52
C CYS A 84 -0.34 11.64 10.35
N VAL A 85 0.74 12.09 9.73
CA VAL A 85 2.04 12.28 10.38
C VAL A 85 2.36 13.76 10.39
N TYR A 86 2.54 14.31 11.59
CA TYR A 86 2.87 15.73 11.81
C TYR A 86 4.37 15.96 11.58
N THR A 87 4.75 16.45 10.38
CA THR A 87 6.13 16.45 9.90
C THR A 87 6.89 17.74 10.14
N TYR A 88 6.18 18.86 10.31
CA TYR A 88 6.80 20.18 10.53
C TYR A 88 5.89 21.10 11.33
N GLN A 89 6.50 21.93 12.19
CA GLN A 89 5.84 23.03 12.89
C GLN A 89 6.82 24.20 13.11
N SER A 90 6.41 25.42 12.81
CA SER A 90 7.04 26.66 13.27
C SER A 90 6.17 27.36 14.32
N LEU A 91 6.77 28.09 15.26
CA LEU A 91 6.04 28.76 16.33
C LEU A 91 6.65 30.13 16.64
N ASN A 92 5.79 31.14 16.72
CA ASN A 92 6.10 32.44 17.31
C ASN A 92 5.21 32.66 18.52
N PHE A 93 5.79 32.80 19.71
CA PHE A 93 5.07 33.15 20.93
C PHE A 93 4.98 34.68 21.05
N LYS A 94 3.79 35.23 20.79
CA LYS A 94 3.58 36.68 20.69
C LYS A 94 3.21 37.32 22.02
N LYS A 95 2.43 36.61 22.84
CA LYS A 95 1.89 37.11 24.12
C LYS A 95 1.82 35.99 25.16
N PRO A 96 1.95 36.32 26.46
CA PRO A 96 1.71 35.35 27.52
C PRO A 96 0.23 34.93 27.55
N VAL A 97 0.00 33.70 27.99
CA VAL A 97 -1.33 33.18 28.36
C VAL A 97 -1.33 33.00 29.87
N TYR A 98 -2.32 33.54 30.55
CA TYR A 98 -2.46 33.48 32.00
C TYR A 98 -3.37 32.32 32.42
N ILE A 99 -3.34 31.98 33.70
CA ILE A 99 -4.33 31.10 34.31
C ILE A 99 -5.72 31.74 34.13
N ASP A 100 -6.72 30.90 33.87
CA ASP A 100 -8.11 31.23 33.57
C ASP A 100 -8.36 31.86 32.18
N ASP A 101 -7.31 32.11 31.39
CA ASP A 101 -7.49 32.48 29.98
C ASP A 101 -8.09 31.30 29.19
N THR A 102 -9.01 31.60 28.26
CA THR A 102 -9.50 30.61 27.30
C THR A 102 -8.76 30.74 25.99
N VAL A 103 -7.97 29.72 25.65
CA VAL A 103 -7.20 29.66 24.41
C VAL A 103 -8.05 28.98 23.34
N GLU A 104 -8.28 29.67 22.22
CA GLU A 104 -8.82 29.10 20.98
C GLU A 104 -7.68 28.80 20.00
N ALA A 105 -7.41 27.52 19.76
CA ALA A 105 -6.51 27.04 18.74
C ALA A 105 -7.27 26.84 17.41
N ILE A 106 -6.69 27.30 16.31
CA ILE A 106 -7.27 27.25 14.97
C ILE A 106 -6.18 26.79 14.00
N ILE A 107 -6.53 25.85 13.12
CA ILE A 107 -5.70 25.47 11.97
C ILE A 107 -6.47 25.76 10.68
N THR A 108 -5.77 26.22 9.65
CA THR A 108 -6.37 26.51 8.34
C THR A 108 -5.48 25.96 7.24
N VAL A 109 -6.04 25.16 6.32
CA VAL A 109 -5.31 24.60 5.18
C VAL A 109 -4.85 25.74 4.26
N THR A 110 -3.57 25.77 3.93
CA THR A 110 -2.97 26.79 3.06
C THR A 110 -2.46 26.23 1.73
N GLU A 111 -2.06 24.95 1.70
CA GLU A 111 -1.50 24.30 0.51
C GLU A 111 -1.73 22.79 0.58
N ILE A 112 -1.93 22.15 -0.57
CA ILE A 112 -2.08 20.70 -0.71
C ILE A 112 -1.18 20.22 -1.86
N ASP A 113 -0.21 19.35 -1.54
CA ASP A 113 0.62 18.64 -2.51
C ASP A 113 0.15 17.17 -2.56
N ILE A 114 -0.69 16.86 -3.55
CA ILE A 114 -1.26 15.51 -3.72
C ILE A 114 -0.17 14.46 -4.00
N GLU A 115 0.88 14.81 -4.76
CA GLU A 115 1.91 13.85 -5.17
C GLU A 115 2.80 13.40 -4.00
N LYS A 116 3.16 14.36 -3.13
CA LYS A 116 3.90 14.11 -1.88
C LYS A 116 2.98 13.78 -0.71
N ARG A 117 1.66 13.84 -0.94
CA ARG A 117 0.60 13.73 0.06
C ARG A 117 0.86 14.61 1.28
N ARG A 118 1.22 15.87 1.03
CA ARG A 118 1.48 16.87 2.07
C ARG A 118 0.37 17.91 2.13
N VAL A 119 0.01 18.33 3.33
CA VAL A 119 -0.90 19.44 3.56
C VAL A 119 -0.21 20.44 4.47
N ARG A 120 -0.16 21.72 4.05
CA ARG A 120 0.32 22.81 4.92
C ARG A 120 -0.84 23.52 5.57
N PHE A 121 -0.61 23.96 6.80
CA PHE A 121 -1.59 24.77 7.52
C PHE A 121 -0.97 26.00 8.14
N LYS A 122 -1.75 27.08 8.18
CA LYS A 122 -1.56 28.16 9.14
C LYS A 122 -2.09 27.71 10.50
N THR A 123 -1.32 27.94 11.56
CA THR A 123 -1.68 27.56 12.93
C THR A 123 -1.72 28.80 13.82
N ILE A 124 -2.81 29.01 14.56
CA ILE A 124 -3.00 30.19 15.41
C ILE A 124 -3.61 29.77 16.75
N CYS A 125 -3.13 30.33 17.86
CA CYS A 125 -3.84 30.36 19.14
C CYS A 125 -4.22 31.80 19.49
N LYS A 126 -5.45 32.00 19.99
CA LYS A 126 -5.97 33.29 20.42
C LYS A 126 -6.48 33.25 21.86
N VAL A 127 -6.40 34.39 22.54
CA VAL A 127 -7.13 34.70 23.79
C VAL A 127 -7.79 36.05 23.57
N ASP A 128 -9.10 36.18 23.80
CA ASP A 128 -9.87 37.42 23.58
C ASP A 128 -9.58 38.08 22.21
N ASN A 129 -9.65 37.30 21.13
CA ASN A 129 -9.32 37.69 19.75
C ASN A 129 -7.88 38.19 19.50
N LYS A 130 -7.00 38.15 20.50
CA LYS A 130 -5.58 38.50 20.35
C LYS A 130 -4.78 37.23 20.08
N ILE A 131 -3.95 37.27 19.04
CA ILE A 131 -3.02 36.17 18.75
C ILE A 131 -1.97 36.09 19.87
N VAL A 132 -1.87 34.91 20.49
CA VAL A 132 -0.87 34.58 21.52
C VAL A 132 0.24 33.70 20.96
N THR A 133 -0.09 32.85 19.97
CA THR A 133 0.86 32.00 19.25
C THR A 133 0.44 31.92 17.79
N ASP A 134 1.38 32.02 16.86
CA ASP A 134 1.15 31.74 15.44
C ASP A 134 2.29 30.92 14.85
N GLY A 135 2.05 30.36 13.67
CA GLY A 135 3.03 29.56 12.95
C GLY A 135 2.43 28.86 11.75
N GLU A 136 3.20 27.91 11.23
CA GLU A 136 2.84 27.05 10.11
C GLU A 136 3.16 25.60 10.43
N SER A 137 2.44 24.69 9.79
CA SER A 137 2.64 23.25 9.93
C SER A 137 2.65 22.55 8.58
N GLU A 138 3.21 21.35 8.56
CA GLU A 138 3.04 20.40 7.46
C GLU A 138 2.66 19.03 8.03
N LEU A 139 1.73 18.36 7.36
CA LEU A 139 1.34 17.00 7.63
C LEU A 139 1.50 16.12 6.40
N TYR A 140 1.95 14.89 6.61
CA TYR A 140 1.84 13.81 5.64
C TYR A 140 0.54 13.04 5.87
N VAL A 141 -0.22 12.82 4.80
CA VAL A 141 -1.43 11.99 4.82
C VAL A 141 -1.12 10.68 4.11
N PRO A 142 -0.96 9.56 4.84
CA PRO A 142 -0.73 8.27 4.20
C PRO A 142 -1.84 7.90 3.24
N ILE A 143 -1.48 7.10 2.25
CA ILE A 143 -2.46 6.42 1.42
C ILE A 143 -2.96 5.18 2.16
N GLU A 144 -4.24 4.89 2.04
CA GLU A 144 -4.84 3.65 2.50
C GLU A 144 -5.41 2.91 1.31
N PHE A 145 -4.95 1.68 1.10
CA PHE A 145 -5.43 0.86 0.00
C PHE A 145 -6.59 0.01 0.46
N LYS A 146 -7.69 0.04 -0.30
CA LYS A 146 -8.70 -1.01 -0.20
C LYS A 146 -8.14 -2.26 -0.86
N LYS A 147 -7.95 -3.31 -0.08
CA LYS A 147 -7.40 -4.58 -0.54
C LYS A 147 -8.50 -5.60 -0.75
N ILE A 148 -8.41 -6.37 -1.82
CA ILE A 148 -9.35 -7.44 -2.15
C ILE A 148 -8.54 -8.69 -2.49
N MET A 149 -8.79 -9.80 -1.78
CA MET A 149 -8.24 -11.12 -2.09
C MET A 149 -9.33 -11.96 -2.75
N LEU A 150 -9.09 -12.40 -3.98
CA LEU A 150 -10.00 -13.22 -4.76
C LEU A 150 -9.46 -14.64 -4.89
N ASN A 151 -10.36 -15.63 -4.83
CA ASN A 151 -10.09 -17.04 -5.11
C ASN A 151 -11.26 -17.68 -5.87
N ASP A 152 -11.91 -16.89 -6.72
CA ASP A 152 -13.07 -17.29 -7.50
C ASP A 152 -13.04 -16.61 -8.88
N LYS A 153 -13.37 -17.37 -9.92
CA LYS A 153 -13.28 -16.92 -11.30
C LYS A 153 -14.38 -15.93 -11.67
N ASP A 154 -15.58 -16.13 -11.16
CA ASP A 154 -16.73 -15.27 -11.43
C ASP A 154 -16.59 -13.93 -10.71
N GLU A 155 -16.06 -13.95 -9.49
CA GLU A 155 -15.68 -12.71 -8.79
C GLU A 155 -14.55 -11.97 -9.52
N LEU A 156 -13.53 -12.67 -10.03
CA LEU A 156 -12.44 -12.05 -10.79
C LEU A 156 -12.94 -11.36 -12.07
N LEU A 157 -13.94 -11.94 -12.76
CA LEU A 157 -14.51 -11.35 -13.98
C LEU A 157 -15.09 -9.96 -13.74
N LYS A 158 -15.61 -9.67 -12.54
CA LYS A 158 -16.13 -8.34 -12.18
C LYS A 158 -15.08 -7.23 -12.23
N TYR A 159 -13.80 -7.59 -12.12
CA TYR A 159 -12.67 -6.65 -12.13
C TYR A 159 -11.87 -6.68 -13.43
N LYS A 160 -12.29 -7.47 -14.42
CA LYS A 160 -11.53 -7.67 -15.66
C LYS A 160 -11.18 -6.36 -16.36
N THR A 161 -12.14 -5.44 -16.47
CA THR A 161 -11.93 -4.13 -17.11
C THR A 161 -10.82 -3.33 -16.42
N GLN A 162 -10.88 -3.17 -15.10
CA GLN A 162 -9.86 -2.43 -14.34
C GLN A 162 -8.48 -3.10 -14.41
N ILE A 163 -8.43 -4.44 -14.46
CA ILE A 163 -7.18 -5.19 -14.62
C ILE A 163 -6.56 -4.95 -16.00
N LEU A 164 -7.37 -4.94 -17.06
CA LEU A 164 -6.92 -4.63 -18.43
C LEU A 164 -6.38 -3.20 -18.52
N GLU A 165 -7.06 -2.23 -17.92
CA GLU A 165 -6.61 -0.84 -17.84
C GLU A 165 -5.28 -0.71 -17.07
N LEU A 166 -5.16 -1.35 -15.90
CA LEU A 166 -3.91 -1.35 -15.13
C LEU A 166 -2.75 -1.98 -15.91
N PHE A 167 -3.02 -3.02 -16.71
CA PHE A 167 -2.02 -3.63 -17.58
C PHE A 167 -1.50 -2.66 -18.62
N GLU A 168 -2.39 -1.95 -19.30
CA GLU A 168 -2.02 -0.94 -20.31
C GLU A 168 -1.18 0.18 -19.68
N HIS A 169 -1.57 0.68 -18.50
CA HIS A 169 -0.78 1.68 -17.77
C HIS A 169 0.58 1.15 -17.27
N SER A 170 0.68 -0.14 -16.96
CA SER A 170 1.91 -0.74 -16.39
C SER A 170 2.94 -1.10 -17.45
N PHE A 171 2.49 -1.52 -18.65
CA PHE A 171 3.34 -2.07 -19.70
C PHE A 171 3.31 -1.27 -21.01
N ASN A 172 2.44 -0.26 -21.14
CA ASN A 172 2.23 0.52 -22.35
C ASN A 172 1.88 -0.37 -23.56
N SER A 173 1.04 -1.38 -23.33
CA SER A 173 0.61 -2.36 -24.31
C SER A 173 -0.73 -2.94 -23.89
N LYS A 174 -1.60 -3.31 -24.84
CA LYS A 174 -2.86 -3.99 -24.52
C LYS A 174 -2.61 -5.44 -24.11
N MET A 175 -3.32 -5.89 -23.09
CA MET A 175 -3.32 -7.31 -22.73
C MET A 175 -4.11 -8.10 -23.77
N ASP A 176 -3.61 -9.27 -24.15
CA ASP A 176 -4.39 -10.22 -24.94
C ASP A 176 -5.47 -10.84 -24.06
N GLU A 177 -6.72 -10.43 -24.29
CA GLU A 177 -7.88 -10.92 -23.55
C GLU A 177 -8.14 -12.42 -23.70
N LYS A 178 -7.85 -12.99 -24.87
CA LYS A 178 -8.00 -14.45 -25.07
C LYS A 178 -6.99 -15.17 -24.20
N LEU A 179 -5.74 -14.70 -24.20
CA LEU A 179 -4.70 -15.26 -23.35
C LEU A 179 -5.02 -15.11 -21.85
N TRP A 180 -5.62 -13.99 -21.46
CA TRP A 180 -6.08 -13.77 -20.09
C TRP A 180 -7.19 -14.75 -19.71
N ASN A 181 -8.25 -14.86 -20.53
CA ASN A 181 -9.35 -15.81 -20.29
C ASN A 181 -8.83 -17.25 -20.18
N TRP A 182 -7.95 -17.65 -21.12
CA TRP A 182 -7.29 -18.95 -21.10
C TRP A 182 -6.57 -19.23 -19.78
N ALA A 183 -5.79 -18.26 -19.27
CA ALA A 183 -4.98 -18.46 -18.07
C ALA A 183 -5.80 -18.44 -16.76
N TYR A 184 -6.76 -17.53 -16.63
CA TYR A 184 -7.42 -17.25 -15.36
C TYR A 184 -8.80 -17.89 -15.23
N ILE A 185 -9.52 -18.06 -16.34
CA ILE A 185 -10.91 -18.52 -16.35
C ILE A 185 -10.99 -19.98 -16.82
N GLU A 186 -10.32 -20.30 -17.92
CA GLU A 186 -10.41 -21.63 -18.55
C GLU A 186 -9.45 -22.65 -17.94
N ASN A 187 -8.62 -22.27 -16.96
CA ASN A 187 -7.68 -23.17 -16.31
C ASN A 187 -8.43 -24.27 -15.51
N PRO A 188 -8.25 -25.57 -15.84
CA PRO A 188 -8.99 -26.65 -15.19
C PRO A 188 -8.49 -26.95 -13.77
N ASN A 189 -7.30 -26.47 -13.40
CA ASN A 189 -6.64 -26.82 -12.14
C ASN A 189 -7.19 -26.09 -10.91
N GLY A 190 -8.22 -25.24 -11.07
CA GLY A 190 -8.90 -24.54 -9.99
C GLY A 190 -9.02 -23.03 -10.22
N ASN A 191 -9.37 -22.31 -9.15
CA ASN A 191 -9.54 -20.86 -9.17
C ASN A 191 -8.20 -20.12 -9.02
N PRO A 192 -8.02 -18.97 -9.71
CA PRO A 192 -6.87 -18.12 -9.52
C PRO A 192 -6.91 -17.45 -8.15
N ILE A 193 -5.75 -17.22 -7.55
CA ILE A 193 -5.62 -16.40 -6.34
C ILE A 193 -5.11 -15.03 -6.78
N VAL A 194 -5.89 -13.98 -6.50
CA VAL A 194 -5.60 -12.62 -6.98
C VAL A 194 -5.71 -11.62 -5.85
N SER A 195 -4.61 -10.92 -5.56
CA SER A 195 -4.62 -9.74 -4.71
C SER A 195 -4.83 -8.50 -5.59
N LEU A 196 -5.78 -7.63 -5.20
CA LEU A 196 -6.11 -6.36 -5.85
C LEU A 196 -6.01 -5.23 -4.82
N TYR A 197 -5.36 -4.12 -5.19
CA TYR A 197 -5.24 -2.93 -4.37
C TYR A 197 -5.91 -1.76 -5.06
N PHE A 198 -6.77 -1.06 -4.34
CA PHE A 198 -7.50 0.11 -4.82
C PHE A 198 -7.13 1.36 -4.03
N ASP A 199 -6.99 2.47 -4.73
CA ASP A 199 -6.97 3.83 -4.18
C ASP A 199 -8.25 4.53 -4.64
N GLY A 200 -9.20 4.70 -3.72
CA GLY A 200 -10.60 5.01 -4.07
C GLY A 200 -11.20 3.94 -4.99
N GLU A 201 -11.66 4.35 -6.17
CA GLU A 201 -12.21 3.44 -7.20
C GLU A 201 -11.13 2.91 -8.18
N ARG A 202 -9.92 3.47 -8.14
CA ARG A 202 -8.86 3.14 -9.08
C ARG A 202 -8.09 1.89 -8.65
N LEU A 203 -7.99 0.89 -9.52
CA LEU A 203 -7.10 -0.24 -9.30
C LEU A 203 -5.63 0.18 -9.52
N VAL A 204 -4.80 0.01 -8.48
CA VAL A 204 -3.40 0.46 -8.47
C VAL A 204 -2.39 -0.68 -8.30
N GLY A 205 -2.85 -1.85 -7.87
CA GLY A 205 -2.04 -3.05 -7.71
C GLY A 205 -2.80 -4.32 -8.08
N HIS A 206 -2.12 -5.25 -8.74
CA HIS A 206 -2.64 -6.57 -9.10
C HIS A 206 -1.50 -7.57 -9.03
N TYR A 207 -1.68 -8.65 -8.26
CA TYR A 207 -0.84 -9.83 -8.33
C TYR A 207 -1.76 -11.04 -8.43
N ALA A 208 -1.59 -11.85 -9.48
CA ALA A 208 -2.26 -13.14 -9.57
C ALA A 208 -1.29 -14.33 -9.59
N VAL A 209 -1.72 -15.44 -9.00
CA VAL A 209 -1.16 -16.77 -9.20
C VAL A 209 -2.28 -17.70 -9.67
N ILE A 210 -1.97 -18.65 -10.55
CA ILE A 210 -2.95 -19.63 -11.06
C ILE A 210 -2.56 -21.04 -10.63
N PRO A 211 -3.52 -21.92 -10.30
CA PRO A 211 -3.23 -23.31 -9.98
C PRO A 211 -2.63 -24.06 -11.17
N VAL A 212 -1.67 -24.94 -10.90
CA VAL A 212 -1.05 -25.83 -11.89
C VAL A 212 -0.79 -27.20 -11.25
N SER A 213 -1.17 -28.26 -11.96
CA SER A 213 -0.86 -29.64 -11.58
C SER A 213 0.53 -30.07 -12.04
N PHE A 214 1.33 -30.57 -11.11
CA PHE A 214 2.63 -31.20 -11.34
C PHE A 214 2.60 -32.67 -10.90
N ILE A 215 3.60 -33.44 -11.34
CA ILE A 215 3.84 -34.82 -10.91
C ILE A 215 5.21 -34.88 -10.23
N HIS A 216 5.29 -35.58 -9.11
CA HIS A 216 6.52 -35.98 -8.45
C HIS A 216 6.35 -37.39 -7.87
N ASN A 217 7.28 -38.30 -8.17
CA ASN A 217 7.21 -39.71 -7.75
C ASN A 217 5.84 -40.36 -8.04
N GLN A 218 5.32 -40.13 -9.24
CA GLN A 218 4.01 -40.64 -9.72
C GLN A 218 2.79 -40.12 -8.93
N LYS A 219 2.95 -39.09 -8.09
CA LYS A 219 1.86 -38.45 -7.36
C LYS A 219 1.63 -37.03 -7.87
N ASN A 220 0.37 -36.63 -7.91
CA ASN A 220 -0.01 -35.26 -8.23
C ASN A 220 0.41 -34.32 -7.09
N ILE A 221 0.98 -33.18 -7.48
CA ILE A 221 1.32 -32.06 -6.62
C ILE A 221 0.64 -30.83 -7.16
N ASN A 222 -0.20 -30.20 -6.33
CA ASN A 222 -0.79 -28.91 -6.65
C ASN A 222 0.19 -27.80 -6.27
N ALA A 223 0.49 -26.95 -7.24
CA ALA A 223 1.29 -25.75 -7.07
C ALA A 223 0.57 -24.56 -7.68
N VAL A 224 1.15 -23.37 -7.50
CA VAL A 224 0.67 -22.18 -8.20
C VAL A 224 1.76 -21.60 -9.09
N LEU A 225 1.37 -21.19 -10.28
CA LEU A 225 2.20 -20.44 -11.21
C LEU A 225 1.98 -18.95 -10.99
N SER A 226 3.05 -18.22 -10.70
CA SER A 226 3.04 -16.77 -10.65
C SER A 226 2.74 -16.19 -12.02
N MET A 227 1.71 -15.36 -12.08
CA MET A 227 1.28 -14.67 -13.28
C MET A 227 1.59 -13.18 -13.20
N THR A 228 0.86 -12.36 -13.96
CA THR A 228 1.15 -10.94 -14.13
C THR A 228 1.07 -10.19 -12.80
N THR A 229 2.18 -9.60 -12.39
CA THR A 229 2.25 -8.66 -11.26
C THR A 229 2.38 -7.23 -11.78
N MET A 230 1.51 -6.35 -11.30
CA MET A 230 1.37 -4.97 -11.76
C MET A 230 1.23 -4.04 -10.57
N VAL A 231 1.99 -2.96 -10.59
CA VAL A 231 1.80 -1.83 -9.67
C VAL A 231 1.91 -0.57 -10.51
N HIS A 232 0.87 0.26 -10.45
CA HIS A 232 0.80 1.53 -11.15
C HIS A 232 2.02 2.40 -10.77
N PHE A 233 2.60 3.12 -11.74
CA PHE A 233 3.92 3.74 -11.57
C PHE A 233 3.98 4.71 -10.38
N SER A 234 2.94 5.52 -10.16
CA SER A 234 2.84 6.49 -9.04
C SER A 234 2.79 5.83 -7.66
N TYR A 235 2.51 4.52 -7.60
CA TYR A 235 2.28 3.78 -6.35
C TYR A 235 3.40 2.81 -5.99
N ARG A 236 4.42 2.67 -6.84
CA ARG A 236 5.55 1.74 -6.61
C ARG A 236 6.36 2.05 -5.35
N LYS A 237 6.30 3.29 -4.85
CA LYS A 237 6.95 3.73 -3.62
C LYS A 237 6.29 3.20 -2.34
N TYR A 238 5.07 2.66 -2.41
CA TYR A 238 4.29 2.23 -1.24
C TYR A 238 4.42 0.74 -0.89
N GLY A 239 5.42 0.03 -1.43
CA GLY A 239 5.69 -1.36 -1.05
C GLY A 239 4.70 -2.41 -1.58
N ILE A 240 3.64 -2.00 -2.27
CA ILE A 240 2.54 -2.83 -2.80
C ILE A 240 3.03 -4.15 -3.42
N PHE A 241 4.07 -4.12 -4.26
CA PHE A 241 4.58 -5.31 -4.94
C PHE A 241 4.93 -6.48 -4.00
N ILE A 242 5.61 -6.18 -2.89
CA ILE A 242 6.08 -7.20 -1.94
C ILE A 242 4.88 -7.74 -1.16
N GLU A 243 4.05 -6.83 -0.69
CA GLU A 243 2.89 -7.15 0.14
C GLU A 243 1.88 -8.02 -0.63
N GLN A 244 1.54 -7.65 -1.87
CA GLN A 244 0.66 -8.45 -2.71
C GLN A 244 1.21 -9.85 -2.99
N ALA A 245 2.53 -9.98 -3.18
CA ALA A 245 3.16 -11.27 -3.39
C ALA A 245 3.05 -12.15 -2.14
N GLN A 246 3.30 -11.59 -0.96
CA GLN A 246 3.17 -12.30 0.30
C GLN A 246 1.72 -12.74 0.55
N GLU A 247 0.75 -11.87 0.32
CA GLU A 247 -0.68 -12.17 0.48
C GLU A 247 -1.12 -13.35 -0.40
N VAL A 248 -0.73 -13.38 -1.69
CA VAL A 248 -1.09 -14.50 -2.57
C VAL A 248 -0.35 -15.79 -2.20
N TYR A 249 0.87 -15.72 -1.66
CA TYR A 249 1.62 -16.90 -1.21
C TYR A 249 1.05 -17.48 0.07
N GLU A 250 0.68 -16.63 1.02
CA GLU A 250 -0.02 -17.02 2.24
C GLU A 250 -1.35 -17.68 1.90
N LYS A 251 -2.13 -17.06 0.99
CA LYS A 251 -3.39 -17.66 0.53
C LYS A 251 -3.18 -18.98 -0.20
N ALA A 252 -2.13 -19.10 -1.01
CA ALA A 252 -1.80 -20.36 -1.66
C ALA A 252 -1.44 -21.46 -0.64
N LYS A 253 -0.69 -21.10 0.40
CA LYS A 253 -0.35 -22.02 1.50
C LYS A 253 -1.60 -22.45 2.29
N GLU A 254 -2.51 -21.53 2.59
CA GLU A 254 -3.81 -21.86 3.22
C GLU A 254 -4.63 -22.87 2.42
N LEU A 255 -4.54 -22.79 1.09
CA LEU A 255 -5.23 -23.69 0.15
C LEU A 255 -4.42 -24.96 -0.18
N ASP A 256 -3.36 -25.25 0.60
CA ASP A 256 -2.50 -26.43 0.51
C ASP A 256 -1.68 -26.57 -0.81
N TYR A 257 -1.42 -25.46 -1.51
CA TYR A 257 -0.47 -25.46 -2.62
C TYR A 257 0.98 -25.59 -2.11
N LYS A 258 1.74 -26.51 -2.70
CA LYS A 258 3.04 -26.94 -2.15
C LYS A 258 4.19 -25.99 -2.46
N PHE A 259 4.14 -25.31 -3.59
CA PHE A 259 5.15 -24.32 -3.98
C PHE A 259 4.57 -23.30 -4.97
N VAL A 260 5.28 -22.18 -5.09
CA VAL A 260 5.07 -21.16 -6.11
C VAL A 260 6.19 -21.29 -7.13
N CYS A 261 5.86 -21.37 -8.42
CA CYS A 261 6.84 -21.31 -9.50
C CYS A 261 6.50 -20.17 -10.47
N GLY A 262 7.43 -19.81 -11.34
CA GLY A 262 7.19 -18.78 -12.33
C GLY A 262 8.42 -18.49 -13.18
N PHE A 263 8.21 -17.68 -14.21
CA PHE A 263 9.23 -17.32 -15.18
C PHE A 263 9.33 -15.79 -15.24
N PRO A 264 9.94 -15.16 -14.21
CA PRO A 264 10.04 -13.70 -14.18
C PRO A 264 10.89 -13.21 -15.35
N ASN A 265 10.52 -12.07 -15.93
CA ASN A 265 11.35 -11.44 -16.95
C ASN A 265 12.56 -10.72 -16.31
N LYS A 266 13.49 -10.26 -17.14
CA LYS A 266 14.71 -9.56 -16.69
C LYS A 266 14.44 -8.35 -15.77
N LYS A 267 13.31 -7.66 -15.94
CA LYS A 267 12.95 -6.48 -15.12
C LYS A 267 12.44 -6.88 -13.74
N SER A 268 11.67 -7.96 -13.62
CA SER A 268 11.06 -8.37 -12.34
C SER A 268 11.92 -9.34 -11.54
N ALA A 269 12.77 -10.15 -12.19
CA ALA A 269 13.62 -11.15 -11.54
C ALA A 269 14.44 -10.62 -10.35
N PRO A 270 15.08 -9.42 -10.41
CA PRO A 270 15.79 -8.88 -9.25
C PRO A 270 14.89 -8.64 -8.03
N GLY A 271 13.63 -8.23 -8.25
CA GLY A 271 12.66 -8.03 -7.18
C GLY A 271 12.28 -9.35 -6.50
N PHE A 272 11.99 -10.39 -7.29
CA PHE A 272 11.70 -11.73 -6.80
C PHE A 272 12.87 -12.34 -6.00
N LYS A 273 14.11 -12.22 -6.51
CA LYS A 273 15.30 -12.73 -5.83
C LYS A 273 15.60 -11.97 -4.53
N LYS A 274 15.64 -10.63 -4.57
CA LYS A 274 16.10 -9.81 -3.44
C LYS A 274 15.04 -9.60 -2.35
N ARG A 275 13.75 -9.65 -2.70
CA ARG A 275 12.65 -9.23 -1.81
C ARG A 275 11.64 -10.32 -1.51
N LEU A 276 11.60 -11.38 -2.31
CA LEU A 276 10.64 -12.49 -2.16
C LEU A 276 11.32 -13.86 -2.01
N ASN A 277 12.65 -13.88 -1.86
CA ASN A 277 13.46 -15.10 -1.66
C ASN A 277 13.28 -16.18 -2.73
N TRP A 278 13.00 -15.79 -3.98
CA TRP A 278 12.95 -16.74 -5.09
C TRP A 278 14.35 -17.27 -5.41
N THR A 279 14.46 -18.59 -5.56
CA THR A 279 15.62 -19.23 -6.18
C THR A 279 15.51 -19.10 -7.69
N ILE A 280 16.33 -18.21 -8.26
CA ILE A 280 16.44 -18.00 -9.70
C ILE A 280 17.85 -18.41 -10.11
N GLU A 281 17.96 -19.51 -10.85
CA GLU A 281 19.22 -19.91 -11.48
C GLU A 281 19.63 -18.82 -12.49
N GLU A 282 20.87 -18.35 -12.40
CA GLU A 282 21.41 -17.41 -13.38
C GLU A 282 21.62 -18.17 -14.70
N ASP A 283 21.25 -17.53 -15.82
CA ASP A 283 21.31 -18.05 -17.21
C ASP A 283 20.25 -19.07 -17.70
N LEU A 284 18.96 -18.84 -17.46
CA LEU A 284 17.90 -19.60 -18.16
C LEU A 284 16.94 -18.70 -18.94
N TYR A 285 17.08 -18.70 -20.26
CA TYR A 285 16.08 -18.17 -21.18
C TYR A 285 15.77 -19.23 -22.22
N VAL A 286 14.72 -20.03 -21.99
CA VAL A 286 13.99 -20.78 -23.03
C VAL A 286 14.91 -21.47 -24.07
N ALA A 287 15.35 -22.69 -23.79
CA ALA A 287 16.04 -23.49 -24.79
C ALA A 287 15.10 -23.76 -25.98
N SER A 288 15.53 -23.42 -27.19
CA SER A 288 14.79 -23.67 -28.43
C SER A 288 15.54 -24.73 -29.22
N PHE A 289 14.86 -25.82 -29.53
CA PHE A 289 15.42 -26.93 -30.30
C PHE A 289 14.57 -27.15 -31.54
N SER A 290 15.22 -27.39 -32.67
CA SER A 290 14.58 -27.98 -33.84
C SER A 290 14.12 -29.41 -33.54
N TYR A 291 13.23 -29.94 -34.38
CA TYR A 291 12.77 -31.32 -34.25
C TYR A 291 13.95 -32.33 -34.28
N ASP A 292 14.92 -32.10 -35.16
CA ASP A 292 16.06 -33.00 -35.34
C ASP A 292 17.06 -32.91 -34.19
N GLU A 293 17.28 -31.71 -33.62
CA GLU A 293 18.05 -31.55 -32.38
C GLU A 293 17.36 -32.27 -31.23
N LEU A 294 16.04 -32.15 -31.10
CA LEU A 294 15.27 -32.81 -30.05
C LEU A 294 15.36 -34.35 -30.11
N GLN A 295 15.51 -34.94 -31.30
CA GLN A 295 15.75 -36.39 -31.43
C GLN A 295 17.14 -36.81 -30.95
N LYS A 296 18.11 -35.90 -30.96
CA LYS A 296 19.51 -36.15 -30.56
C LYS A 296 19.75 -35.90 -29.08
N ILE A 297 18.80 -35.29 -28.36
CA ILE A 297 18.93 -35.02 -26.93
C ILE A 297 18.93 -36.36 -26.18
N GLU A 298 20.00 -36.59 -25.42
CA GLU A 298 20.11 -37.72 -24.51
C GLU A 298 19.02 -37.63 -23.44
N LYS A 299 18.11 -38.61 -23.40
CA LYS A 299 17.05 -38.67 -22.39
C LYS A 299 17.66 -39.11 -21.05
N LYS A 300 18.08 -38.15 -20.24
CA LYS A 300 18.50 -38.41 -18.86
C LYS A 300 17.29 -38.42 -17.94
N THR A 301 17.13 -39.49 -17.18
CA THR A 301 16.18 -39.54 -16.07
C THR A 301 16.88 -39.01 -14.82
N TYR A 302 16.38 -37.90 -14.29
CA TYR A 302 16.88 -37.39 -13.01
C TYR A 302 15.97 -37.88 -11.89
N PRO A 303 16.53 -38.50 -10.83
CA PRO A 303 15.74 -38.87 -9.65
C PRO A 303 15.19 -37.61 -8.97
N ASN A 304 14.01 -37.71 -8.33
CA ASN A 304 13.35 -36.61 -7.63
C ASN A 304 13.01 -35.39 -8.52
N THR A 305 12.45 -35.63 -9.70
CA THR A 305 12.01 -34.57 -10.61
C THR A 305 10.55 -34.21 -10.41
N ILE A 306 10.28 -32.90 -10.46
CA ILE A 306 8.93 -32.35 -10.56
C ILE A 306 8.68 -32.01 -12.03
N SER A 307 7.67 -32.60 -12.65
CA SER A 307 7.32 -32.35 -14.05
C SER A 307 5.88 -31.85 -14.15
N PHE A 308 5.59 -31.05 -15.17
CA PHE A 308 4.20 -30.70 -15.49
C PHE A 308 3.36 -31.96 -15.69
N ASN A 309 2.12 -31.98 -15.19
CA ASN A 309 1.26 -33.15 -15.30
C ASN A 309 0.74 -33.32 -16.74
N THR A 310 1.49 -34.07 -17.54
CA THR A 310 1.10 -34.48 -18.91
C THR A 310 0.34 -35.81 -18.93
N GLN A 311 -0.07 -36.34 -17.78
CA GLN A 311 -0.91 -37.55 -17.72
C GLN A 311 -2.40 -37.18 -17.64
N ASP A 312 -2.69 -35.99 -17.12
CA ASP A 312 -4.02 -35.39 -17.10
C ASP A 312 -4.39 -34.85 -18.49
N LYS A 313 -5.49 -35.39 -19.04
CA LYS A 313 -5.98 -35.04 -20.37
C LYS A 313 -6.52 -33.61 -20.43
N GLU A 314 -7.28 -33.16 -19.42
CA GLU A 314 -7.83 -31.79 -19.39
C GLU A 314 -6.71 -30.77 -19.30
N ASN A 315 -5.69 -31.06 -18.49
CA ASN A 315 -4.53 -30.18 -18.34
C ASN A 315 -3.73 -30.07 -19.66
N ILE A 316 -3.59 -31.17 -20.41
CA ILE A 316 -2.98 -31.15 -21.75
C ILE A 316 -3.86 -30.36 -22.72
N GLU A 317 -5.15 -30.61 -22.78
CA GLU A 317 -6.07 -29.93 -23.69
C GLU A 317 -6.07 -28.42 -23.46
N TRP A 318 -6.17 -28.00 -22.20
CA TRP A 318 -5.99 -26.61 -21.80
C TRP A 318 -4.63 -26.07 -22.25
N ARG A 319 -3.54 -26.82 -22.06
CA ARG A 319 -2.22 -26.33 -22.44
C ARG A 319 -2.08 -26.14 -23.96
N LEU A 320 -2.70 -27.01 -24.75
CA LEU A 320 -2.67 -26.96 -26.21
C LEU A 320 -3.66 -25.94 -26.80
N SER A 321 -4.66 -25.51 -26.04
CA SER A 321 -5.59 -24.44 -26.45
C SER A 321 -5.04 -23.03 -26.23
N LYS A 322 -3.81 -22.90 -25.72
CA LYS A 322 -3.19 -21.59 -25.44
C LYS A 322 -3.23 -20.68 -26.69
N PRO A 323 -3.82 -19.47 -26.58
CA PRO A 323 -3.93 -18.54 -27.70
C PRO A 323 -2.59 -18.16 -28.33
N ASN A 324 -2.62 -17.90 -29.64
CA ASN A 324 -1.47 -17.53 -30.48
C ASN A 324 -0.34 -18.57 -30.49
N GLN A 325 -0.67 -19.84 -30.23
CA GLN A 325 0.27 -20.96 -30.36
C GLN A 325 -0.30 -21.96 -31.36
N ASN A 326 0.56 -22.48 -32.23
CA ASN A 326 0.18 -23.49 -33.21
C ASN A 326 0.89 -24.79 -32.86
N TYR A 327 0.12 -25.76 -32.37
CA TYR A 327 0.64 -27.07 -32.02
C TYR A 327 0.31 -28.09 -33.10
N PHE A 328 1.25 -29.00 -33.37
CA PHE A 328 1.04 -30.13 -34.27
C PHE A 328 1.69 -31.38 -33.70
N ARG A 329 1.22 -32.55 -34.13
CA ARG A 329 1.78 -33.85 -33.75
C ARG A 329 2.72 -34.34 -34.84
N LYS A 330 3.90 -34.81 -34.43
CA LYS A 330 4.85 -35.53 -35.29
C LYS A 330 5.40 -36.71 -34.50
N ASN A 331 5.05 -37.92 -34.93
CA ASN A 331 5.30 -39.16 -34.16
C ASN A 331 4.72 -39.04 -32.73
N ASN A 332 5.53 -39.36 -31.71
CA ASN A 332 5.13 -39.27 -30.29
C ASN A 332 5.32 -37.87 -29.68
N ASN A 333 5.68 -36.86 -30.47
CA ASN A 333 5.94 -35.51 -29.99
C ASN A 333 4.79 -34.55 -30.33
N ILE A 334 4.48 -33.65 -29.39
CA ILE A 334 3.65 -32.48 -29.64
C ILE A 334 4.60 -31.29 -29.76
N LEU A 335 4.61 -30.66 -30.93
CA LEU A 335 5.55 -29.62 -31.30
C LEU A 335 4.81 -28.29 -31.48
N ASN A 336 5.48 -27.19 -31.15
CA ASN A 336 4.98 -25.85 -31.37
C ASN A 336 5.68 -25.26 -32.61
N PHE A 337 4.90 -24.75 -33.55
CA PHE A 337 5.42 -24.06 -34.72
C PHE A 337 5.85 -22.64 -34.32
N ARG A 338 7.16 -22.41 -34.22
CA ARG A 338 7.75 -21.07 -34.13
C ARG A 338 8.21 -20.67 -35.54
N SER A 339 7.55 -19.68 -36.12
CA SER A 339 7.96 -19.05 -37.39
C SER A 339 9.28 -18.31 -37.24
#